data_AF-A0A0S2EMG6-F1
#
_entry.id   AF-A0A0S2EMG6-F1
#
_cell.length_a   1.000
_cell.length_b   1.000
_cell.length_c   1.000
_cell.angle_alpha   90.00
_cell.angle_beta   90.00
_cell.angle_gamma   90.00
#
_symmetry.space_group_name_H-M   'P 1'
#
loop_
_entity.id
_entity.type
_entity.pdbx_description
1 polymer ?
#
loop_
_entity_poly.entity_id
_entity_poly.type
_entity_poly.pdbx_seq_one_letter_code
_entity_poly.pdbx_strand_id
1 'polypeptide(L)'
;MSAGRTIVILGLGLAAAVVGYAGREGWLAPALARLPGLGAQTTAEPARDRAVPVVAVPAVTADRPVYVGGVGTAKPVNSVLVRAQVSGKIAEIDFREGQDLQKGDPIARLDDALYKAQRDQALAKKAQDEAVLLNAERELQRDERLVQSGNMTEQLVGNQRALVAQNRAQVAADQAAVEAAEAQLSYTTITAPISGRTGLRTVDVGNLVSSGDATGIVTLSQIRPIAVIFSVPQQQLARVNAASREGPLHVDALSSDGSEVLAEGQLTVVDNQVDPTTGTVRLKAEFPNETLALWPGAFVNTRLLVETRRDVLTVPSAAVQHGPAGAYVYVVSADNHVQLRPVTVTLQDERTSVVGAGLSAGELVVTTGFARLQDGASVRVSSPEEADPAKLAVPIAEAGGGKHHKGKHGPKPPTAAAPAAGTAPPEPGHAKPTASEAKTKADAPPARASDLGTPIEASGPGQGDPAVQAAEAGERAAPGSEAAPRAPEAILQRAPASAPGQAPASEPGTGAPAR
;
A
#
# COMPACT_ATOMS: atom_id res chain seq x y z
N MET A 1 60.57 13.64 72.32
CA MET A 1 60.40 14.92 71.61
C MET A 1 58.90 15.11 71.34
N SER A 2 58.04 15.58 72.26
CA SER A 2 58.16 16.65 73.28
C SER A 2 58.42 18.05 72.73
N ALA A 3 57.60 19.01 73.19
CA ALA A 3 57.81 20.47 73.25
C ALA A 3 57.71 21.37 71.98
N GLY A 4 57.24 20.89 70.81
CA GLY A 4 57.19 21.73 69.59
C GLY A 4 55.87 22.47 69.28
N ARG A 5 54.70 21.86 69.50
CA ARG A 5 53.43 22.31 68.85
C ARG A 5 52.47 23.12 69.73
N THR A 6 52.70 23.20 71.04
CA THR A 6 51.77 23.85 71.99
C THR A 6 51.96 25.37 72.08
N ILE A 7 53.17 25.88 71.78
CA ILE A 7 53.53 27.30 71.96
C ILE A 7 52.92 28.20 70.87
N VAL A 8 52.83 27.71 69.62
CA VAL A 8 52.30 28.49 68.49
C VAL A 8 50.81 28.80 68.62
N ILE A 9 50.03 27.87 69.18
CA ILE A 9 48.57 28.03 69.35
C ILE A 9 48.25 29.02 70.49
N LEU A 10 49.06 29.06 71.54
CA LEU A 10 48.91 30.01 72.65
C LEU A 10 49.25 31.46 72.24
N GLY A 11 50.26 31.66 71.39
CA GLY A 11 50.63 33.01 70.91
C GLY A 11 49.55 33.67 70.05
N LEU A 12 48.85 32.90 69.22
CA LEU A 12 47.82 33.40 68.30
C LEU A 12 46.52 33.80 69.03
N GLY A 13 46.14 33.05 70.08
CA GLY A 13 45.00 33.42 70.93
C GLY A 13 45.20 34.72 71.72
N LEU A 14 46.44 34.98 72.17
CA LEU A 14 46.75 36.16 72.98
C LEU A 14 46.75 37.46 72.15
N ALA A 15 47.18 37.40 70.89
CA ALA A 15 47.08 38.51 69.95
C ALA A 15 45.62 38.87 69.62
N ALA A 16 44.75 37.87 69.41
CA ALA A 16 43.32 38.11 69.17
C ALA A 16 42.60 38.72 70.38
N ALA A 17 42.97 38.30 71.60
CA ALA A 17 42.41 38.83 72.84
C ALA A 17 42.77 40.32 73.06
N VAL A 18 44.01 40.73 72.78
CA VAL A 18 44.44 42.13 72.92
C VAL A 18 43.74 43.05 71.90
N VAL A 19 43.57 42.60 70.65
CA VAL A 19 42.83 43.36 69.63
C VAL A 19 41.34 43.46 69.98
N GLY A 20 40.72 42.39 70.47
CA GLY A 20 39.33 42.39 70.92
C GLY A 20 39.09 43.29 72.14
N TYR A 21 40.04 43.37 73.07
CA TYR A 21 39.95 44.24 74.25
C TYR A 21 40.14 45.72 73.87
N ALA A 22 41.12 46.04 73.02
CA ALA A 22 41.39 47.40 72.55
C ALA A 22 40.24 47.99 71.71
N GLY A 23 39.46 47.15 71.02
CA GLY A 23 38.26 47.57 70.29
C GLY A 23 37.07 47.96 71.18
N ARG A 24 37.05 47.56 72.46
CA ARG A 24 35.88 47.73 73.34
C ARG A 24 35.85 49.05 74.12
N GLU A 25 36.99 49.70 74.32
CA GLU A 25 37.09 50.95 75.12
C GLU A 25 37.28 52.22 74.27
N GLY A 26 37.04 52.15 72.95
CA GLY A 26 36.92 53.34 72.08
C GLY A 26 38.19 54.19 71.88
N TRP A 27 39.32 53.82 72.50
CA TRP A 27 40.51 54.68 72.59
C TRP A 27 41.28 54.85 71.27
N LEU A 28 40.91 54.11 70.21
CA LEU A 28 41.48 54.23 68.85
C LEU A 28 40.64 55.11 67.89
N ALA A 29 39.51 55.66 68.35
CA ALA A 29 38.61 56.47 67.54
C ALA A 29 39.21 57.76 66.89
N PRO A 30 40.15 58.51 67.52
CA PRO A 30 40.64 59.76 66.92
C PRO A 30 41.73 59.57 65.84
N ALA A 31 42.26 58.36 65.66
CA ALA A 31 43.44 58.12 64.81
C ALA A 31 43.12 57.77 63.33
N LEU A 32 41.90 57.30 63.03
CA LEU A 32 41.48 56.93 61.67
C LEU A 32 40.71 58.03 60.92
N ALA A 33 40.38 59.15 61.59
CA ALA A 33 39.60 60.25 61.03
C ALA A 33 40.41 61.28 60.21
N ARG A 34 41.62 60.92 59.73
CA ARG A 34 42.49 61.79 58.91
C ARG A 34 42.96 61.14 57.59
N LEU A 35 42.09 60.33 56.99
CA LEU A 35 42.21 59.92 55.59
C LEU A 35 41.30 60.80 54.71
N PRO A 36 41.84 61.66 53.84
CA PRO A 36 41.03 62.45 52.91
C PRO A 36 40.51 61.55 51.79
N GLY A 37 39.25 61.11 51.91
CA GLY A 37 38.70 60.12 50.96
C GLY A 37 37.21 59.79 51.09
N LEU A 38 36.39 60.61 51.75
CA LEU A 38 34.93 60.47 51.67
C LEU A 38 34.36 61.34 50.55
N GLY A 39 34.43 60.82 49.33
CA GLY A 39 33.55 61.22 48.23
C GLY A 39 32.28 60.38 48.28
N ALA A 40 31.26 60.83 49.00
CA ALA A 40 29.99 60.12 49.08
C ALA A 40 29.26 60.17 47.73
N GLN A 41 29.17 59.03 47.04
CA GLN A 41 28.10 58.74 46.08
C GLN A 41 27.47 57.40 46.43
N THR A 42 26.66 57.41 47.50
CA THR A 42 25.58 56.43 47.64
C THR A 42 24.49 56.79 46.63
N THR A 43 24.78 56.54 45.36
CA THR A 43 23.74 56.45 44.33
C THR A 43 22.92 55.23 44.72
N ALA A 44 21.79 55.47 45.38
CA ALA A 44 20.72 54.50 45.44
C ALA A 44 20.24 54.30 43.99
N GLU A 45 20.86 53.34 43.30
CA GLU A 45 20.35 52.89 42.01
C GLU A 45 18.89 52.50 42.25
N PRO A 46 17.92 53.15 41.59
CA PRO A 46 16.52 52.79 41.77
C PRO A 46 16.43 51.30 41.45
N ALA A 47 15.75 50.54 42.29
CA ALA A 47 15.58 49.11 42.09
C ALA A 47 14.96 48.91 40.70
N ARG A 48 15.82 48.61 39.71
CA ARG A 48 15.40 48.36 38.34
C ARG A 48 14.52 47.14 38.42
N ASP A 49 13.22 47.40 38.25
CA ASP A 49 12.14 46.46 38.14
C ASP A 49 12.67 45.16 37.51
N ARG A 50 12.82 44.12 38.33
CA ARG A 50 13.43 42.83 37.94
C ARG A 50 12.47 41.98 37.11
N ALA A 51 11.59 42.65 36.36
CA ALA A 51 10.65 42.05 35.44
C ALA A 51 11.42 41.20 34.41
N VAL A 52 11.22 39.88 34.48
CA VAL A 52 11.85 38.96 33.52
C VAL A 52 11.18 39.16 32.16
N PRO A 53 11.93 39.43 31.08
CA PRO A 53 11.33 39.51 29.74
C PRO A 53 10.86 38.12 29.31
N VAL A 54 9.59 38.02 28.95
CA VAL A 54 8.95 36.78 28.50
C VAL A 54 8.17 37.02 27.23
N VAL A 55 8.09 36.01 26.36
CA VAL A 55 7.08 36.00 25.30
C VAL A 55 5.86 35.26 25.85
N ALA A 56 4.68 35.86 25.72
CA ALA A 56 3.42 35.23 26.12
C ALA A 56 2.41 35.28 24.97
N VAL A 57 1.61 34.22 24.86
CA VAL A 57 0.59 34.03 23.82
C VAL A 57 -0.74 33.71 24.50
N PRO A 58 -1.88 34.28 24.06
CA PRO A 58 -3.17 33.93 24.63
C PRO A 58 -3.53 32.48 24.34
N ALA A 59 -4.12 31.79 25.32
CA ALA A 59 -4.73 30.48 25.12
C ALA A 59 -5.99 30.64 24.25
N VAL A 60 -6.06 29.93 23.13
CA VAL A 60 -7.12 30.08 22.12
C VAL A 60 -7.95 28.81 21.99
N THR A 61 -9.27 28.99 21.91
CA THR A 61 -10.20 27.91 21.58
C THR A 61 -10.16 27.66 20.07
N ALA A 62 -9.91 26.42 19.66
CA ALA A 62 -9.83 26.05 18.25
C ALA A 62 -10.18 24.58 18.02
N ASP A 63 -10.75 24.28 16.85
CA ASP A 63 -10.99 22.90 16.42
C ASP A 63 -9.66 22.21 16.09
N ARG A 64 -9.45 21.01 16.65
CA ARG A 64 -8.22 20.22 16.43
C ARG A 64 -8.54 18.84 15.83
N PRO A 65 -8.11 18.57 14.59
CA PRO A 65 -8.15 17.22 14.04
C PRO A 65 -7.17 16.31 14.78
N VAL A 66 -7.61 15.11 15.10
CA VAL A 66 -6.80 14.03 15.65
C VAL A 66 -6.56 13.01 14.54
N TYR A 67 -5.30 12.70 14.31
CA TYR A 67 -4.90 11.80 13.24
C TYR A 67 -4.28 10.51 13.78
N VAL A 68 -4.47 9.42 13.05
CA VAL A 68 -3.69 8.18 13.20
C VAL A 68 -2.71 8.12 12.04
N GLY A 69 -1.42 8.20 12.37
CA GLY A 69 -0.34 8.00 11.41
C GLY A 69 -0.17 6.52 11.06
N GLY A 70 0.17 6.24 9.81
CA GLY A 70 0.57 4.94 9.33
C GLY A 70 1.66 5.04 8.26
N VAL A 71 2.39 3.96 8.02
CA VAL A 71 3.30 3.85 6.87
C VAL A 71 2.72 2.80 5.93
N GLY A 72 2.77 3.07 4.63
CA GLY A 72 2.16 2.20 3.63
C GLY A 72 2.88 2.21 2.29
N THR A 73 2.29 1.48 1.36
CA THR A 73 2.76 1.36 -0.02
C THR A 73 1.60 1.59 -0.97
N ALA A 74 1.82 2.45 -1.97
CA ALA A 74 0.87 2.66 -3.06
C ALA A 74 0.83 1.41 -3.97
N LYS A 75 -0.38 0.98 -4.33
CA LYS A 75 -0.66 -0.19 -5.17
C LYS A 75 -1.72 0.16 -6.20
N PRO A 76 -1.62 -0.37 -7.44
CA PRO A 76 -2.68 -0.20 -8.41
C PRO A 76 -3.95 -0.91 -7.92
N VAL A 77 -5.12 -0.35 -8.21
CA VAL A 77 -6.41 -0.96 -7.79
C VAL A 77 -6.59 -2.32 -8.47
N ASN A 78 -6.25 -2.37 -9.77
CA ASN A 78 -6.19 -3.58 -10.58
C ASN A 78 -4.85 -3.61 -11.33
N SER A 79 -4.23 -4.79 -11.43
CA SER A 79 -3.07 -5.00 -12.29
C SER A 79 -3.22 -6.35 -12.99
N VAL A 80 -3.08 -6.35 -14.31
CA VAL A 80 -3.29 -7.53 -15.16
C VAL A 80 -2.09 -7.70 -16.07
N LEU A 81 -1.49 -8.89 -16.03
CA LEU A 81 -0.53 -9.32 -17.03
C LEU A 81 -1.29 -9.76 -18.29
N VAL A 82 -1.16 -9.01 -19.37
CA VAL A 82 -1.80 -9.33 -20.65
C VAL A 82 -1.02 -10.46 -21.31
N ARG A 83 -1.72 -11.54 -21.65
CA ARG A 83 -1.16 -12.77 -22.23
C ARG A 83 -1.97 -13.14 -23.47
N ALA A 84 -1.33 -13.81 -24.44
CA ALA A 84 -2.05 -14.40 -25.56
C ALA A 84 -2.94 -15.55 -25.06
N GLN A 85 -4.15 -15.69 -25.61
CA GLN A 85 -5.00 -16.85 -25.35
C GLN A 85 -4.75 -17.98 -26.36
N VAL A 86 -4.15 -17.64 -27.51
CA VAL A 86 -3.88 -18.53 -28.64
C VAL A 86 -2.43 -18.34 -29.09
N SER A 87 -1.83 -19.38 -29.65
CA SER A 87 -0.42 -19.34 -30.06
C SER A 87 -0.27 -18.71 -31.43
N GLY A 88 0.65 -17.76 -31.57
CA GLY A 88 0.87 -17.06 -32.84
C GLY A 88 2.09 -16.15 -32.79
N LYS A 89 2.58 -15.72 -33.96
CA LYS A 89 3.61 -14.69 -34.03
C LYS A 89 2.97 -13.33 -33.85
N ILE A 90 3.58 -12.44 -33.08
CA ILE A 90 3.18 -11.03 -33.01
C ILE A 90 3.37 -10.42 -34.40
N ALA A 91 2.28 -10.06 -35.07
CA ALA A 91 2.30 -9.37 -36.36
C ALA A 91 2.46 -7.85 -36.15
N GLU A 92 1.71 -7.27 -35.21
CA GLU A 92 1.73 -5.84 -34.91
C GLU A 92 1.56 -5.59 -33.40
N ILE A 93 2.10 -4.48 -32.90
CA ILE A 93 1.92 -3.97 -31.52
C ILE A 93 1.30 -2.59 -31.63
N ASP A 94 0.11 -2.42 -31.07
CA ASP A 94 -0.78 -1.27 -31.29
C ASP A 94 -0.72 -0.21 -30.17
N PHE A 95 0.23 -0.33 -29.23
CA PHE A 95 0.41 0.59 -28.10
C PHE A 95 1.85 1.11 -27.96
N ARG A 96 2.02 2.23 -27.24
CA ARG A 96 3.32 2.75 -26.80
C ARG A 96 3.56 2.42 -25.32
N GLU A 97 4.81 2.12 -24.96
CA GLU A 97 5.18 1.86 -23.56
C GLU A 97 4.89 3.09 -22.68
N GLY A 98 4.33 2.88 -21.49
CA GLY A 98 3.90 3.98 -20.61
C GLY A 98 2.66 4.75 -21.10
N GLN A 99 1.94 4.27 -22.12
CA GLN A 99 0.67 4.84 -22.55
C GLN A 99 -0.47 4.44 -21.60
N ASP A 100 -1.44 5.33 -21.40
CA ASP A 100 -2.72 4.98 -20.78
C ASP A 100 -3.66 4.43 -21.85
N LEU A 101 -4.14 3.20 -21.65
CA LEU A 101 -5.12 2.51 -22.52
C LEU A 101 -6.47 2.40 -21.81
N GLN A 102 -7.55 2.38 -22.59
CA GLN A 102 -8.89 2.05 -22.15
C GLN A 102 -9.19 0.57 -22.36
N LYS A 103 -10.13 0.04 -21.57
CA LYS A 103 -10.65 -1.32 -21.77
C LYS A 103 -11.18 -1.49 -23.20
N GLY A 104 -10.68 -2.49 -23.90
CA GLY A 104 -11.02 -2.79 -25.30
C GLY A 104 -10.02 -2.27 -26.33
N ASP A 105 -9.10 -1.37 -25.96
CA ASP A 105 -8.07 -0.88 -26.89
C ASP A 105 -7.16 -2.03 -27.35
N PRO A 106 -6.75 -2.08 -28.64
CA PRO A 106 -5.83 -3.11 -29.13
C PRO A 106 -4.44 -2.93 -28.52
N ILE A 107 -3.83 -4.04 -28.11
CA ILE A 107 -2.47 -4.12 -27.57
C ILE A 107 -1.56 -4.78 -28.60
N ALA A 108 -1.95 -5.95 -29.11
CA ALA A 108 -1.17 -6.66 -30.12
C ALA A 108 -2.09 -7.48 -31.03
N ARG A 109 -1.66 -7.65 -32.29
CA ARG A 109 -2.30 -8.54 -33.24
C ARG A 109 -1.34 -9.68 -33.58
N LEU A 110 -1.85 -10.90 -33.50
CA LEU A 110 -1.15 -12.11 -33.93
C LEU A 110 -1.37 -12.34 -35.43
N ASP A 111 -0.45 -13.08 -36.06
CA ASP A 111 -0.68 -13.64 -37.40
C ASP A 111 -1.94 -14.52 -37.38
N ASP A 112 -2.95 -14.08 -38.13
CA ASP A 112 -4.29 -14.65 -38.13
C ASP A 112 -4.57 -15.57 -39.33
N ALA A 113 -3.58 -15.78 -40.22
CA ALA A 113 -3.78 -16.51 -41.47
C ALA A 113 -4.30 -17.95 -41.26
N LEU A 114 -3.75 -18.67 -40.26
CA LEU A 114 -4.19 -20.01 -39.89
C LEU A 114 -5.63 -20.01 -39.34
N TYR A 115 -5.97 -19.03 -38.51
CA TYR A 115 -7.26 -18.95 -37.84
C TYR A 115 -8.38 -18.51 -38.80
N LYS A 116 -8.06 -17.61 -39.75
CA LYS A 116 -8.93 -17.31 -40.89
C LYS A 116 -9.21 -18.56 -41.72
N ALA A 117 -8.16 -19.30 -42.11
CA ALA A 117 -8.32 -20.53 -42.90
C ALA A 117 -9.17 -21.60 -42.19
N GLN A 118 -9.03 -21.77 -40.87
CA GLN A 118 -9.86 -22.69 -40.06
C GLN A 118 -11.33 -22.26 -40.05
N ARG A 119 -11.60 -20.96 -39.86
CA ARG A 119 -12.96 -20.38 -39.89
C ARG A 119 -13.59 -20.51 -41.27
N ASP A 120 -12.83 -20.25 -42.33
CA ASP A 120 -13.27 -20.37 -43.72
C ASP A 120 -13.54 -21.85 -44.09
N GLN A 121 -12.75 -22.81 -43.58
CA GLN A 121 -12.99 -24.25 -43.72
C GLN A 121 -14.29 -24.69 -43.01
N ALA A 122 -14.55 -24.19 -41.81
CA ALA A 122 -15.79 -24.49 -41.07
C ALA A 122 -17.03 -23.93 -41.80
N LEU A 123 -16.94 -22.70 -42.32
CA LEU A 123 -17.99 -22.10 -43.15
C LEU A 123 -18.27 -22.92 -44.42
N ALA A 124 -17.22 -23.39 -45.12
CA ALA A 124 -17.38 -24.22 -46.30
C ALA A 124 -18.06 -25.56 -46.00
N LYS A 125 -17.72 -26.21 -44.88
CA LYS A 125 -18.38 -27.43 -44.42
C LYS A 125 -19.85 -27.19 -44.10
N LYS A 126 -20.16 -26.13 -43.35
CA LYS A 126 -21.54 -25.75 -43.05
C LYS A 126 -22.37 -25.53 -44.32
N ALA A 127 -21.83 -24.80 -45.30
CA ALA A 127 -22.50 -24.54 -46.58
C ALA A 127 -22.73 -25.82 -47.41
N GLN A 128 -21.82 -26.80 -47.33
CA GLN A 128 -22.02 -28.12 -47.92
C GLN A 128 -23.19 -28.85 -47.26
N ASP A 129 -23.21 -28.93 -45.93
CA ASP A 129 -24.23 -29.70 -45.19
C ASP A 129 -25.61 -28.99 -45.18
N GLU A 130 -25.65 -27.65 -45.30
CA GLU A 130 -26.86 -26.87 -45.62
C GLU A 130 -27.46 -27.26 -46.97
N ALA A 131 -26.63 -27.48 -48.00
CA ALA A 131 -27.10 -27.94 -49.30
C ALA A 131 -27.64 -29.39 -49.27
N VAL A 132 -27.03 -30.25 -48.45
CA VAL A 132 -27.52 -31.63 -48.21
C VAL A 132 -28.86 -31.62 -47.47
N LEU A 133 -29.01 -30.78 -46.43
CA LEU A 133 -30.28 -30.57 -45.73
C LEU A 133 -31.38 -30.08 -46.69
N LEU A 134 -31.09 -29.05 -47.49
CA LEU A 134 -32.04 -28.47 -48.45
C LEU A 134 -32.50 -29.50 -49.49
N ASN A 135 -31.63 -30.42 -49.91
CA ASN A 135 -32.03 -31.52 -50.78
C ASN A 135 -32.96 -32.52 -50.07
N ALA A 136 -32.62 -32.92 -48.85
CA ALA A 136 -33.44 -33.84 -48.04
C ALA A 136 -34.82 -33.26 -47.70
N GLU A 137 -34.92 -31.94 -47.46
CA GLU A 137 -36.19 -31.22 -47.21
C GLU A 137 -37.07 -31.15 -48.46
N ARG A 138 -36.49 -30.92 -49.65
CA ARG A 138 -37.23 -30.97 -50.93
C ARG A 138 -37.75 -32.37 -51.24
N GLU A 139 -36.96 -33.39 -50.93
CA GLU A 139 -37.35 -34.79 -51.05
C GLU A 139 -38.50 -35.11 -50.08
N LEU A 140 -38.39 -34.73 -48.80
CA LEU A 140 -39.49 -34.86 -47.83
C LEU A 140 -40.78 -34.17 -48.34
N GLN A 141 -40.71 -32.96 -48.88
CA GLN A 141 -41.87 -32.22 -49.39
C GLN A 141 -42.50 -32.89 -50.64
N ARG A 142 -41.73 -33.63 -51.43
CA ARG A 142 -42.25 -34.45 -52.53
C ARG A 142 -42.95 -35.70 -51.97
N ASP A 143 -42.28 -36.37 -51.05
CA ASP A 143 -42.66 -37.63 -50.45
C ASP A 143 -43.96 -37.52 -49.63
N GLU A 144 -44.13 -36.45 -48.85
CA GLU A 144 -45.37 -36.15 -48.13
C GLU A 144 -46.57 -35.93 -49.06
N ARG A 145 -46.36 -35.35 -50.25
CA ARG A 145 -47.41 -35.22 -51.27
C ARG A 145 -47.75 -36.56 -51.93
N LEU A 146 -46.75 -37.41 -52.17
CA LEU A 146 -46.97 -38.74 -52.73
C LEU A 146 -47.75 -39.64 -51.76
N VAL A 147 -47.46 -39.59 -50.46
CA VAL A 147 -48.21 -40.34 -49.42
C VAL A 147 -49.69 -39.93 -49.38
N GLN A 148 -50.00 -38.63 -49.46
CA GLN A 148 -51.39 -38.13 -49.49
C GLN A 148 -52.17 -38.61 -50.72
N SER A 149 -51.47 -38.85 -51.84
CA SER A 149 -52.05 -39.41 -53.07
C SER A 149 -52.12 -40.95 -53.10
N GLY A 150 -51.74 -41.64 -52.01
CA GLY A 150 -51.72 -43.10 -51.92
C GLY A 150 -50.58 -43.79 -52.68
N ASN A 151 -49.62 -43.02 -53.21
CA ASN A 151 -48.55 -43.53 -54.09
C ASN A 151 -47.25 -43.88 -53.33
N MET A 152 -47.26 -43.84 -52.00
CA MET A 152 -46.08 -44.00 -51.15
C MET A 152 -46.47 -44.48 -49.74
N THR A 153 -45.54 -45.10 -49.00
CA THR A 153 -45.78 -45.61 -47.63
C THR A 153 -45.42 -44.60 -46.54
N GLU A 154 -46.17 -44.60 -45.43
CA GLU A 154 -45.87 -43.75 -44.27
C GLU A 154 -44.49 -44.04 -43.66
N GLN A 155 -44.04 -45.30 -43.70
CA GLN A 155 -42.70 -45.70 -43.23
C GLN A 155 -41.58 -44.96 -43.98
N LEU A 156 -41.71 -44.79 -45.30
CA LEU A 156 -40.68 -44.11 -46.09
C LEU A 156 -40.69 -42.59 -45.82
N VAL A 157 -41.86 -41.96 -45.65
CA VAL A 157 -41.95 -40.57 -45.14
C VAL A 157 -41.32 -40.44 -43.75
N GLY A 158 -41.58 -41.40 -42.85
CA GLY A 158 -41.00 -41.43 -41.50
C GLY A 158 -39.47 -41.47 -41.52
N ASN A 159 -38.90 -42.32 -42.37
CA ASN A 159 -37.44 -42.38 -42.59
C ASN A 159 -36.89 -41.05 -43.13
N GLN A 160 -37.57 -40.44 -44.11
CA GLN A 160 -37.13 -39.16 -44.68
C GLN A 160 -37.22 -37.99 -43.68
N ARG A 161 -38.24 -37.98 -42.80
CA ARG A 161 -38.32 -37.02 -41.67
C ARG A 161 -37.16 -37.20 -40.70
N ALA A 162 -36.77 -38.44 -40.40
CA ALA A 162 -35.61 -38.72 -39.56
C ALA A 162 -34.30 -38.23 -40.22
N LEU A 163 -34.14 -38.41 -41.53
CA LEU A 163 -32.98 -37.91 -42.30
C LEU A 163 -32.91 -36.36 -42.30
N VAL A 164 -34.04 -35.68 -42.49
CA VAL A 164 -34.11 -34.20 -42.37
C VAL A 164 -33.75 -33.75 -40.95
N ALA A 165 -34.24 -34.43 -39.91
CA ALA A 165 -33.89 -34.13 -38.52
C ALA A 165 -32.39 -34.34 -38.25
N GLN A 166 -31.79 -35.41 -38.78
CA GLN A 166 -30.37 -35.70 -38.70
C GLN A 166 -29.53 -34.61 -39.40
N ASN A 167 -29.87 -34.25 -40.65
CA ASN A 167 -29.14 -33.24 -41.41
C ASN A 167 -29.27 -31.85 -40.77
N ARG A 168 -30.41 -31.54 -40.14
CA ARG A 168 -30.60 -30.30 -39.37
C ARG A 168 -29.74 -30.27 -38.11
N ALA A 169 -29.59 -31.40 -37.42
CA ALA A 169 -28.67 -31.53 -36.30
C ALA A 169 -27.20 -31.40 -36.75
N GLN A 170 -26.85 -31.93 -37.94
CA GLN A 170 -25.52 -31.78 -38.52
C GLN A 170 -25.19 -30.30 -38.80
N VAL A 171 -26.07 -29.57 -39.52
CA VAL A 171 -25.89 -28.13 -39.77
C VAL A 171 -25.77 -27.31 -38.48
N ALA A 172 -26.50 -27.68 -37.42
CA ALA A 172 -26.37 -27.05 -36.11
C ALA A 172 -25.00 -27.34 -35.45
N ALA A 173 -24.44 -28.54 -35.61
CA ALA A 173 -23.09 -28.87 -35.16
C ALA A 173 -22.01 -28.11 -35.96
N ASP A 174 -22.20 -27.94 -37.27
CA ASP A 174 -21.28 -27.16 -38.12
C ASP A 174 -21.34 -25.65 -37.80
N GLN A 175 -22.52 -25.12 -37.45
CA GLN A 175 -22.66 -23.76 -36.93
C GLN A 175 -21.85 -23.56 -35.63
N ALA A 176 -21.93 -24.51 -34.69
CA ALA A 176 -21.12 -24.46 -33.46
C ALA A 176 -19.61 -24.57 -33.76
N ALA A 177 -19.20 -25.31 -34.80
CA ALA A 177 -17.81 -25.36 -35.25
C ALA A 177 -17.32 -24.04 -35.87
N VAL A 178 -18.19 -23.32 -36.61
CA VAL A 178 -17.91 -21.97 -37.10
C VAL A 178 -17.73 -21.00 -35.93
N GLU A 179 -18.65 -20.99 -34.96
CA GLU A 179 -18.57 -20.13 -33.77
C GLU A 179 -17.30 -20.37 -32.95
N ALA A 180 -16.87 -21.64 -32.80
CA ALA A 180 -15.62 -21.98 -32.15
C ALA A 180 -14.39 -21.44 -32.91
N ALA A 181 -14.39 -21.52 -34.24
CA ALA A 181 -13.31 -20.98 -35.07
C ALA A 181 -13.30 -19.45 -35.10
N GLU A 182 -14.47 -18.79 -35.05
CA GLU A 182 -14.60 -17.34 -34.92
C GLU A 182 -14.12 -16.84 -33.55
N ALA A 183 -14.45 -17.55 -32.46
CA ALA A 183 -13.92 -17.24 -31.13
C ALA A 183 -12.38 -17.34 -31.11
N GLN A 184 -11.82 -18.42 -31.66
CA GLN A 184 -10.37 -18.60 -31.79
C GLN A 184 -9.72 -17.49 -32.63
N LEU A 185 -10.35 -17.06 -33.73
CA LEU A 185 -9.90 -15.93 -34.54
C LEU A 185 -10.00 -14.60 -33.78
N SER A 186 -11.02 -14.39 -32.94
CA SER A 186 -11.15 -13.16 -32.14
C SER A 186 -9.96 -12.99 -31.19
N TYR A 187 -9.44 -14.09 -30.67
CA TYR A 187 -8.29 -14.10 -29.75
C TYR A 187 -6.94 -13.78 -30.41
N THR A 188 -6.87 -13.66 -31.75
CA THR A 188 -5.67 -13.14 -32.42
C THR A 188 -5.50 -11.64 -32.19
N THR A 189 -6.60 -10.93 -31.92
CA THR A 189 -6.58 -9.50 -31.56
C THR A 189 -6.62 -9.37 -30.04
N ILE A 190 -5.45 -9.10 -29.45
CA ILE A 190 -5.28 -9.01 -28.01
C ILE A 190 -5.60 -7.57 -27.57
N THR A 191 -6.68 -7.41 -26.82
CA THR A 191 -7.15 -6.10 -26.32
C THR A 191 -6.92 -5.92 -24.82
N ALA A 192 -6.93 -4.67 -24.36
CA ALA A 192 -6.82 -4.32 -22.94
C ALA A 192 -8.05 -4.80 -22.13
N PRO A 193 -7.87 -5.67 -21.11
CA PRO A 193 -9.00 -6.21 -20.33
C PRO A 193 -9.56 -5.21 -19.28
N ILE A 194 -8.76 -4.21 -18.91
CA ILE A 194 -9.08 -3.10 -17.99
C ILE A 194 -8.55 -1.80 -18.58
N SER A 195 -9.00 -0.64 -18.09
CA SER A 195 -8.31 0.63 -18.35
C SER A 195 -7.11 0.78 -17.40
N GLY A 196 -5.97 1.26 -17.89
CA GLY A 196 -4.76 1.41 -17.08
C GLY A 196 -3.55 1.88 -17.89
N ARG A 197 -2.41 2.04 -17.21
CA ARG A 197 -1.13 2.41 -17.82
C ARG A 197 -0.31 1.18 -18.17
N THR A 198 0.26 1.16 -19.37
CA THR A 198 1.13 0.08 -19.83
C THR A 198 2.51 0.17 -19.17
N GLY A 199 3.06 -0.98 -18.80
CA GLY A 199 4.48 -1.10 -18.47
C GLY A 199 5.37 -1.08 -19.71
N LEU A 200 6.63 -1.50 -19.51
CA LEU A 200 7.51 -1.91 -20.60
C LEU A 200 6.95 -3.18 -21.26
N ARG A 201 7.17 -3.35 -22.57
CA ARG A 201 6.82 -4.57 -23.28
C ARG A 201 7.84 -5.67 -22.99
N THR A 202 7.37 -6.90 -22.93
CA THR A 202 8.22 -8.09 -22.76
C THR A 202 8.50 -8.83 -24.07
N VAL A 203 7.83 -8.44 -25.16
CA VAL A 203 7.93 -9.05 -26.49
C VAL A 203 7.95 -8.00 -27.60
N ASP A 204 8.57 -8.36 -28.72
CA ASP A 204 8.66 -7.55 -29.92
C ASP A 204 7.86 -8.16 -31.08
N VAL A 205 7.63 -7.36 -32.14
CA VAL A 205 7.05 -7.84 -33.40
C VAL A 205 7.93 -8.94 -33.99
N GLY A 206 7.30 -10.02 -34.45
CA GLY A 206 7.96 -11.23 -34.95
C GLY A 206 8.20 -12.31 -33.90
N ASN A 207 8.13 -12.00 -32.60
CA ASN A 207 8.23 -13.01 -31.54
C ASN A 207 7.04 -13.97 -31.59
N LEU A 208 7.28 -15.26 -31.31
CA LEU A 208 6.24 -16.25 -31.10
C LEU A 208 5.75 -16.15 -29.65
N VAL A 209 4.43 -16.04 -29.46
CA VAL A 209 3.78 -16.12 -28.15
C VAL A 209 2.81 -17.30 -28.07
N SER A 210 2.57 -17.79 -26.86
CA SER A 210 1.69 -18.91 -26.55
C SER A 210 0.82 -18.63 -25.32
N SER A 211 -0.26 -19.41 -25.15
CA SER A 211 -1.10 -19.33 -23.95
C SER A 211 -0.38 -19.76 -22.66
N GLY A 212 0.71 -20.53 -22.77
CA GLY A 212 1.53 -20.94 -21.63
C GLY A 212 2.45 -19.85 -21.08
N ASP A 213 2.70 -18.77 -21.83
CA ASP A 213 3.83 -17.87 -21.59
C ASP A 213 3.71 -17.07 -20.29
N ALA A 214 4.50 -17.44 -19.27
CA ALA A 214 4.45 -16.84 -17.94
C ALA A 214 4.82 -15.34 -17.90
N THR A 215 5.59 -14.86 -18.89
CA THR A 215 6.04 -13.47 -19.00
C THR A 215 5.01 -12.52 -19.60
N GLY A 216 3.99 -13.03 -20.29
CA GLY A 216 3.02 -12.21 -21.03
C GLY A 216 3.64 -11.28 -22.08
N ILE A 217 2.85 -10.28 -22.50
CA ILE A 217 3.16 -9.29 -23.54
C ILE A 217 3.45 -7.91 -22.91
N VAL A 218 2.61 -7.52 -21.96
CA VAL A 218 2.71 -6.26 -21.21
C VAL A 218 1.91 -6.36 -19.90
N THR A 219 2.37 -5.71 -18.85
CA THR A 219 1.59 -5.53 -17.62
C THR A 219 0.81 -4.23 -17.70
N LEU A 220 -0.50 -4.29 -17.48
CA LEU A 220 -1.41 -3.15 -17.47
C LEU A 220 -1.83 -2.86 -16.03
N SER A 221 -1.57 -1.66 -15.53
CA SER A 221 -1.86 -1.30 -14.13
C SER A 221 -2.76 -0.08 -14.01
N GLN A 222 -3.87 -0.21 -13.29
CA GLN A 222 -4.77 0.88 -13.00
C GLN A 222 -4.20 1.75 -11.87
N ILE A 223 -3.66 2.91 -12.26
CA ILE A 223 -3.05 3.91 -11.36
C ILE A 223 -3.95 5.13 -11.09
N ARG A 224 -5.16 5.14 -11.70
CA ARG A 224 -6.21 6.13 -11.49
C ARG A 224 -7.57 5.40 -11.40
N PRO A 225 -8.25 5.36 -10.23
CA PRO A 225 -7.67 5.63 -8.91
C PRO A 225 -6.52 4.67 -8.55
N ILE A 226 -5.81 4.98 -7.47
CA ILE A 226 -4.76 4.14 -6.86
C ILE A 226 -5.13 3.84 -5.41
N ALA A 227 -4.71 2.69 -4.88
CA ALA A 227 -4.88 2.36 -3.47
C ALA A 227 -3.58 2.60 -2.69
N VAL A 228 -3.65 3.01 -1.44
CA VAL A 228 -2.54 2.91 -0.49
C VAL A 228 -2.92 1.89 0.58
N ILE A 229 -2.09 0.87 0.76
CA ILE A 229 -2.22 -0.07 1.87
C ILE A 229 -1.20 0.34 2.93
N PHE A 230 -1.69 0.74 4.11
CA PHE A 230 -0.89 1.21 5.23
C PHE A 230 -1.22 0.47 6.51
N SER A 231 -0.27 0.36 7.43
CA SER A 231 -0.47 -0.31 8.72
C SER A 231 -0.60 0.70 9.86
N VAL A 232 -1.51 0.43 10.80
CA VAL A 232 -1.66 1.17 12.06
C VAL A 232 -1.55 0.23 13.27
N PRO A 233 -1.06 0.68 14.44
CA PRO A 233 -0.99 -0.15 15.63
C PRO A 233 -2.39 -0.61 16.09
N GLN A 234 -2.52 -1.88 16.52
CA GLN A 234 -3.80 -2.46 16.92
C GLN A 234 -4.54 -1.68 18.02
N GLN A 235 -3.81 -0.94 18.86
CA GLN A 235 -4.37 -0.09 19.91
C GLN A 235 -5.26 1.04 19.36
N GLN A 236 -5.02 1.47 18.11
CA GLN A 236 -5.83 2.49 17.44
C GLN A 236 -7.07 1.91 16.74
N LEU A 237 -7.17 0.58 16.58
CA LEU A 237 -8.28 -0.06 15.86
C LEU A 237 -9.65 0.32 16.43
N ALA A 238 -9.80 0.38 17.76
CA ALA A 238 -11.05 0.78 18.40
C ALA A 238 -11.47 2.21 18.03
N ARG A 239 -10.50 3.13 17.94
CA ARG A 239 -10.71 4.53 17.54
C ARG A 239 -11.08 4.65 16.05
N VAL A 240 -10.36 3.95 15.17
CA VAL A 240 -10.67 3.87 13.73
C VAL A 240 -12.08 3.29 13.50
N ASN A 241 -12.43 2.23 14.21
CA ASN A 241 -13.75 1.58 14.09
C ASN A 241 -14.89 2.44 14.66
N ALA A 242 -14.63 3.29 15.65
CA ALA A 242 -15.62 4.27 16.12
C ALA A 242 -15.83 5.34 15.04
N ALA A 243 -14.75 5.97 14.58
CA ALA A 243 -14.78 7.02 13.56
C ALA A 243 -15.46 6.55 12.25
N SER A 244 -15.14 5.34 11.78
CA SER A 244 -15.70 4.75 10.56
C SER A 244 -17.22 4.49 10.63
N ARG A 245 -17.80 4.44 11.84
CA ARG A 245 -19.27 4.37 12.04
C ARG A 245 -19.94 5.75 11.98
N GLU A 246 -19.20 6.83 12.19
CA GLU A 246 -19.71 8.21 12.12
C GLU A 246 -19.75 8.72 10.68
N GLY A 247 -18.83 8.28 9.82
CA GLY A 247 -18.83 8.62 8.40
C GLY A 247 -17.59 8.14 7.64
N PRO A 248 -17.47 8.50 6.35
CA PRO A 248 -16.28 8.22 5.55
C PRO A 248 -15.05 8.95 6.13
N LEU A 249 -13.94 8.23 6.29
CA LEU A 249 -12.73 8.79 6.87
C LEU A 249 -11.75 9.27 5.79
N HIS A 250 -11.25 10.49 5.98
CA HIS A 250 -10.26 11.11 5.10
C HIS A 250 -8.85 10.61 5.42
N VAL A 251 -8.03 10.40 4.38
CA VAL A 251 -6.64 9.99 4.50
C VAL A 251 -5.77 10.87 3.62
N ASP A 252 -4.82 11.57 4.24
CA ASP A 252 -3.76 12.25 3.51
C ASP A 252 -2.63 11.25 3.23
N ALA A 253 -2.13 11.22 1.99
CA ALA A 253 -0.84 10.65 1.66
C ALA A 253 0.21 11.76 1.71
N LEU A 254 1.22 11.58 2.54
CA LEU A 254 2.30 12.53 2.82
C LEU A 254 3.59 12.11 2.12
N SER A 255 4.44 13.10 1.86
CA SER A 255 5.83 12.92 1.44
C SER A 255 6.62 12.05 2.45
N SER A 256 7.76 11.49 2.01
CA SER A 256 8.60 10.62 2.83
C SER A 256 9.20 11.31 4.06
N ASP A 257 9.38 12.64 3.99
CA ASP A 257 9.77 13.52 5.10
C ASP A 257 8.58 14.03 5.94
N GLY A 258 7.35 13.74 5.52
CA GLY A 258 6.11 14.14 6.22
C GLY A 258 5.74 15.62 6.10
N SER A 259 6.45 16.42 5.29
CA SER A 259 6.28 17.88 5.24
C SER A 259 5.13 18.34 4.34
N GLU A 260 4.84 17.59 3.27
CA GLU A 260 3.87 17.93 2.22
C GLU A 260 2.81 16.84 2.04
N VAL A 261 1.56 17.24 1.74
CA VAL A 261 0.47 16.35 1.33
C VAL A 261 0.56 16.14 -0.19
N LEU A 262 0.86 14.91 -0.61
CA LEU A 262 0.99 14.52 -2.01
C LEU A 262 -0.37 14.26 -2.68
N ALA A 263 -1.31 13.69 -1.91
CA ALA A 263 -2.65 13.37 -2.39
C ALA A 263 -3.62 13.18 -1.22
N GLU A 264 -4.89 13.48 -1.47
CA GLU A 264 -6.00 13.25 -0.56
C GLU A 264 -6.83 12.05 -1.04
N GLY A 265 -7.34 11.27 -0.09
CA GLY A 265 -8.06 10.03 -0.35
C GLY A 265 -9.04 9.66 0.76
N GLN A 266 -9.70 8.51 0.59
CA GLN A 266 -10.70 8.01 1.55
C GLN A 266 -10.40 6.59 1.98
N LEU A 267 -10.60 6.28 3.26
CA LEU A 267 -10.49 4.93 3.79
C LEU A 267 -11.65 4.07 3.22
N THR A 268 -11.31 2.98 2.52
CA THR A 268 -12.31 2.07 1.93
C THR A 268 -12.39 0.73 2.64
N VAL A 269 -11.30 0.24 3.26
CA VAL A 269 -11.28 -1.03 4.00
C VAL A 269 -10.40 -0.94 5.24
N VAL A 270 -10.90 -1.44 6.37
CA VAL A 270 -10.09 -1.88 7.52
C VAL A 270 -10.00 -3.40 7.42
N ASP A 271 -8.78 -3.95 7.45
CA ASP A 271 -8.56 -5.40 7.39
C ASP A 271 -9.20 -6.10 8.60
N ASN A 272 -9.77 -7.28 8.37
CA ASN A 272 -10.41 -8.07 9.43
C ASN A 272 -9.40 -8.93 10.21
N GLN A 273 -8.10 -8.84 9.90
CA GLN A 273 -7.01 -9.51 10.61
C GLN A 273 -6.00 -8.50 11.17
N VAL A 274 -5.59 -8.73 12.43
CA VAL A 274 -4.36 -8.18 13.00
C VAL A 274 -3.20 -9.08 12.57
N ASP A 275 -2.08 -8.51 12.13
CA ASP A 275 -0.84 -9.29 11.96
C ASP A 275 -0.19 -9.55 13.34
N PRO A 276 -0.10 -10.81 13.81
CA PRO A 276 0.46 -11.13 15.11
C PRO A 276 1.98 -10.90 15.19
N THR A 277 2.65 -10.76 14.04
CA THR A 277 4.10 -10.52 13.95
C THR A 277 4.45 -9.08 14.30
N THR A 278 3.62 -8.13 13.86
CA THR A 278 3.86 -6.69 14.00
C THR A 278 2.92 -6.01 15.01
N GLY A 279 1.81 -6.65 15.39
CA GLY A 279 0.78 -6.03 16.22
C GLY A 279 0.03 -4.90 15.50
N THR A 280 -0.02 -4.94 14.17
CA THR A 280 -0.66 -3.91 13.34
C THR A 280 -1.86 -4.43 12.57
N VAL A 281 -2.77 -3.53 12.21
CA VAL A 281 -3.90 -3.78 11.30
C VAL A 281 -3.63 -3.04 10.00
N ARG A 282 -3.91 -3.69 8.87
CA ARG A 282 -3.79 -3.07 7.55
C ARG A 282 -5.06 -2.30 7.22
N LEU A 283 -4.89 -1.13 6.64
CA LEU A 283 -5.95 -0.27 6.15
C LEU A 283 -5.71 -0.05 4.65
N LYS A 284 -6.79 0.03 3.86
CA LYS A 284 -6.75 0.39 2.45
C LYS A 284 -7.49 1.71 2.28
N ALA A 285 -6.79 2.73 1.82
CA ALA A 285 -7.39 3.98 1.34
C ALA A 285 -7.27 4.06 -0.19
N GLU A 286 -8.19 4.79 -0.81
CA GLU A 286 -8.27 4.98 -2.26
C GLU A 286 -8.16 6.47 -2.60
N PHE A 287 -7.35 6.77 -3.63
CA PHE A 287 -6.94 8.11 -4.01
C PHE A 287 -7.19 8.30 -5.52
N PRO A 288 -7.81 9.41 -5.99
CA PRO A 288 -8.05 9.64 -7.41
C PRO A 288 -6.77 9.68 -8.26
N ASN A 289 -5.68 10.21 -7.69
CA ASN A 289 -4.34 10.26 -8.29
C ASN A 289 -4.26 10.96 -9.66
N GLU A 290 -5.02 12.03 -9.86
CA GLU A 290 -5.09 12.74 -11.14
C GLU A 290 -3.74 13.32 -11.60
N THR A 291 -2.93 13.79 -10.64
CA THR A 291 -1.58 14.35 -10.84
C THR A 291 -0.48 13.30 -10.98
N LEU A 292 -0.81 12.00 -10.78
CA LEU A 292 0.15 10.89 -10.74
C LEU A 292 1.24 11.01 -9.65
N ALA A 293 0.99 11.79 -8.59
CA ALA A 293 1.91 11.94 -7.45
C ALA A 293 2.16 10.64 -6.68
N LEU A 294 1.19 9.71 -6.69
CA LEU A 294 1.33 8.38 -6.10
C LEU A 294 1.67 7.35 -7.18
N TRP A 295 2.77 6.62 -7.00
CA TRP A 295 3.22 5.61 -7.96
C TRP A 295 3.18 4.19 -7.38
N PRO A 296 2.74 3.16 -8.13
CA PRO A 296 2.81 1.77 -7.72
C PRO A 296 4.18 1.36 -7.16
N GLY A 297 4.18 0.78 -5.96
CA GLY A 297 5.38 0.35 -5.24
C GLY A 297 6.07 1.43 -4.41
N ALA A 298 5.68 2.71 -4.54
CA ALA A 298 6.22 3.77 -3.71
C ALA A 298 5.75 3.64 -2.25
N PHE A 299 6.67 3.88 -1.32
CA PHE A 299 6.33 4.03 0.10
C PHE A 299 5.82 5.44 0.38
N VAL A 300 4.77 5.55 1.18
CA VAL A 300 4.18 6.82 1.59
C VAL A 300 3.85 6.79 3.08
N ASN A 301 3.99 7.95 3.72
CA ASN A 301 3.43 8.18 5.04
C ASN A 301 1.94 8.50 4.86
N THR A 302 1.09 8.04 5.77
CA THR A 302 -0.36 8.31 5.73
C THR A 302 -0.85 8.92 7.02
N ARG A 303 -1.86 9.78 6.91
CA ARG A 303 -2.48 10.49 8.02
C ARG A 303 -3.99 10.34 7.93
N LEU A 304 -4.54 9.38 8.68
CA LEU A 304 -5.98 9.10 8.74
C LEU A 304 -6.63 10.03 9.76
N LEU A 305 -7.60 10.85 9.34
CA LEU A 305 -8.43 11.66 10.24
C LEU A 305 -9.44 10.75 10.95
N VAL A 306 -9.42 10.73 12.28
CA VAL A 306 -10.28 9.84 13.10
C VAL A 306 -11.19 10.56 14.08
N GLU A 307 -10.92 11.82 14.42
CA GLU A 307 -11.72 12.60 15.38
C GLU A 307 -11.42 14.08 15.10
N THR A 308 -12.41 14.97 15.14
CA THR A 308 -12.17 16.42 15.19
C THR A 308 -12.71 16.95 16.50
N ARG A 309 -11.80 17.29 17.42
CA ARG A 309 -12.15 17.87 18.71
C ARG A 309 -12.55 19.32 18.51
N ARG A 310 -13.82 19.62 18.71
CA ARG A 310 -14.35 20.98 18.59
C ARG A 310 -14.19 21.78 19.87
N ASP A 311 -14.04 23.09 19.73
CA ASP A 311 -14.04 24.05 20.83
C ASP A 311 -13.04 23.72 21.97
N VAL A 312 -11.89 23.13 21.64
CA VAL A 312 -10.87 22.78 22.65
C VAL A 312 -9.89 23.92 22.90
N LEU A 313 -9.47 24.09 24.16
CA LEU A 313 -8.48 25.08 24.54
C LEU A 313 -7.07 24.64 24.12
N THR A 314 -6.38 25.49 23.38
CA THR A 314 -5.05 25.21 22.84
C THR A 314 -4.03 26.27 23.25
N VAL A 315 -2.81 25.80 23.47
CA VAL A 315 -1.62 26.63 23.76
C VAL A 315 -0.45 26.15 22.92
N PRO A 316 0.55 26.99 22.59
CA PRO A 316 1.77 26.50 21.95
C PRO A 316 2.47 25.45 22.82
N SER A 317 2.95 24.35 22.24
CA SER A 317 3.58 23.25 23.01
C SER A 317 4.77 23.71 23.86
N ALA A 318 5.48 24.76 23.40
CA ALA A 318 6.56 25.39 24.15
C ALA A 318 6.14 26.03 25.49
N ALA A 319 4.85 26.37 25.67
CA ALA A 319 4.32 26.90 26.92
C ALA A 319 4.11 25.84 28.01
N VAL A 320 3.96 24.56 27.61
CA VAL A 320 3.79 23.45 28.53
C VAL A 320 5.15 23.01 29.06
N GLN A 321 5.30 23.02 30.37
CA GLN A 321 6.49 22.56 31.08
C GLN A 321 6.16 21.32 31.92
N HIS A 322 7.17 20.47 32.15
CA HIS A 322 7.02 19.26 32.94
C HIS A 322 7.81 19.38 34.25
N GLY A 323 7.17 19.09 35.38
CA GLY A 323 7.76 19.13 36.70
C GLY A 323 7.44 17.87 37.52
N PRO A 324 7.96 17.77 38.76
CA PRO A 324 7.78 16.59 39.60
C PRO A 324 6.32 16.23 39.91
N ALA A 325 5.41 17.21 39.83
CA ALA A 325 3.98 17.06 40.09
C ALA A 325 3.12 16.91 38.81
N GLY A 326 3.73 16.86 37.62
CA GLY A 326 3.03 16.77 36.33
C GLY A 326 3.31 17.95 35.39
N ALA A 327 2.44 18.12 34.40
CA ALA A 327 2.50 19.23 33.45
C ALA A 327 1.95 20.53 34.07
N TYR A 328 2.58 21.66 33.76
CA TYR A 328 2.19 22.99 34.23
C TYR A 328 2.48 24.04 33.15
N VAL A 329 1.82 25.18 33.26
CA VAL A 329 2.10 26.38 32.46
C VAL A 329 2.33 27.57 33.38
N TYR A 330 3.01 28.59 32.86
CA TYR A 330 3.12 29.89 33.52
C TYR A 330 2.11 30.86 32.90
N VAL A 331 1.13 31.29 33.70
CA VAL A 331 0.09 32.24 33.29
C VAL A 331 0.48 33.64 33.77
N VAL A 332 0.39 34.65 32.90
CA VAL A 332 0.62 36.05 33.27
C VAL A 332 -0.69 36.65 33.80
N SER A 333 -0.68 37.15 35.03
CA SER A 333 -1.80 37.86 35.64
C SER A 333 -1.94 39.29 35.08
N ALA A 334 -3.10 39.90 35.31
CA ALA A 334 -3.34 41.30 34.94
C ALA A 334 -2.34 42.29 35.58
N ASP A 335 -1.75 41.91 36.72
CA ASP A 335 -0.75 42.69 37.46
C ASP A 335 0.69 42.51 36.94
N ASN A 336 0.88 41.82 35.80
CA ASN A 336 2.19 41.44 35.23
C ASN A 336 3.04 40.53 36.13
N HIS A 337 2.40 39.68 36.95
CA HIS A 337 3.07 38.61 37.68
C HIS A 337 2.79 37.26 37.04
N VAL A 338 3.78 36.37 37.03
CA VAL A 338 3.61 34.97 36.60
C VAL A 338 3.08 34.11 37.75
N GLN A 339 2.05 33.31 37.45
CA GLN A 339 1.55 32.25 38.31
C GLN A 339 1.86 30.88 37.70
N LEU A 340 2.45 29.99 38.48
CA LEU A 340 2.61 28.58 38.10
C LEU A 340 1.26 27.88 38.26
N ARG A 341 0.73 27.31 37.17
CA ARG A 341 -0.55 26.61 37.20
C ARG A 341 -0.44 25.19 36.65
N PRO A 342 -0.81 24.15 37.42
CA PRO A 342 -0.84 22.78 36.90
C PRO A 342 -1.93 22.64 35.84
N VAL A 343 -1.64 21.92 34.76
CA VAL A 343 -2.58 21.69 33.65
C VAL A 343 -2.66 20.22 33.28
N THR A 344 -3.84 19.79 32.83
CA THR A 344 -4.03 18.46 32.25
C THR A 344 -3.98 18.58 30.73
N VAL A 345 -2.89 18.12 30.13
CA VAL A 345 -2.73 18.05 28.67
C VAL A 345 -3.35 16.75 28.16
N THR A 346 -4.21 16.84 27.15
CA THR A 346 -5.00 15.70 26.62
C THR A 346 -4.57 15.25 25.23
N LEU A 347 -3.83 16.09 24.51
CA LEU A 347 -3.17 15.84 23.24
C LEU A 347 -2.05 16.87 23.10
N GLN A 348 -0.91 16.49 22.53
CA GLN A 348 0.20 17.40 22.26
C GLN A 348 0.85 17.01 20.94
N ASP A 349 0.98 17.98 20.05
CA ASP A 349 1.78 17.90 18.82
C ASP A 349 3.04 18.78 18.95
N GLU A 350 3.87 18.85 17.91
CA GLU A 350 5.12 19.60 17.94
C GLU A 350 4.93 21.12 18.12
N ARG A 351 3.76 21.65 17.74
CA ARG A 351 3.45 23.09 17.77
C ARG A 351 2.43 23.46 18.84
N THR A 352 1.49 22.58 19.14
CA THR A 352 0.29 22.88 19.95
C THR A 352 -0.05 21.78 20.95
N SER A 353 -0.39 22.18 22.17
CA SER A 353 -0.96 21.32 23.22
C SER A 353 -2.42 21.65 23.46
N VAL A 354 -3.25 20.62 23.58
CA VAL A 354 -4.67 20.70 23.95
C VAL A 354 -4.81 20.54 25.46
N VAL A 355 -5.24 21.60 26.13
CA VAL A 355 -5.42 21.64 27.59
C VAL A 355 -6.86 21.27 27.93
N GLY A 356 -7.06 20.17 28.65
CA GLY A 356 -8.37 19.70 29.10
C GLY A 356 -8.81 20.28 30.45
N ALA A 357 -7.88 20.72 31.29
CA ALA A 357 -8.17 21.36 32.57
C ALA A 357 -7.00 22.24 33.04
N GLY A 358 -7.31 23.25 33.85
CA GLY A 358 -6.34 24.15 34.48
C GLY A 358 -6.07 25.46 33.75
N LEU A 359 -6.78 25.78 32.67
CA LEU A 359 -6.61 27.04 31.92
C LEU A 359 -7.95 27.48 31.30
N SER A 360 -8.12 28.77 31.09
CA SER A 360 -9.29 29.41 30.47
C SER A 360 -8.92 30.10 29.15
N ALA A 361 -9.90 30.27 28.26
CA ALA A 361 -9.69 31.00 27.01
C ALA A 361 -9.30 32.46 27.27
N GLY A 362 -8.34 32.96 26.50
CA GLY A 362 -7.81 34.33 26.60
C GLY A 362 -6.71 34.54 27.65
N GLU A 363 -6.42 33.57 28.52
CA GLU A 363 -5.32 33.70 29.48
C GLU A 363 -3.95 33.68 28.78
N LEU A 364 -3.06 34.61 29.13
CA LEU A 364 -1.72 34.72 28.55
C LEU A 364 -0.78 33.68 29.15
N VAL A 365 -0.32 32.72 28.34
CA VAL A 365 0.67 31.71 28.74
C VAL A 365 2.06 32.04 28.21
N VAL A 366 3.08 31.91 29.05
CA VAL A 366 4.48 32.16 28.67
C VAL A 366 5.00 31.03 27.77
N THR A 367 5.57 31.38 26.62
CA THR A 367 6.19 30.45 25.66
C THR A 367 7.72 30.48 25.68
N THR A 368 8.33 31.51 26.26
CA THR A 368 9.80 31.71 26.25
C THR A 368 10.24 32.55 27.45
N GLY A 369 11.41 32.24 28.03
CA GLY A 369 11.99 32.97 29.18
C GLY A 369 12.06 32.16 30.49
N PHE A 370 11.63 30.90 30.48
CA PHE A 370 11.44 30.05 31.67
C PHE A 370 12.62 29.98 32.66
N ALA A 371 13.86 30.05 32.19
CA ALA A 371 15.06 29.83 33.00
C ALA A 371 15.28 30.81 34.17
N ARG A 372 14.52 31.92 34.21
CA ARG A 372 14.56 32.91 35.30
C ARG A 372 13.20 33.11 35.99
N LEU A 373 12.19 32.33 35.63
CA LEU A 373 10.86 32.42 36.22
C LEU A 373 10.75 31.58 37.48
N GLN A 374 10.04 32.14 38.46
CA GLN A 374 9.57 31.48 39.66
C GLN A 374 8.11 31.92 39.86
N ASP A 375 7.35 31.17 40.67
CA ASP A 375 5.99 31.56 40.99
C ASP A 375 5.95 32.93 41.69
N GLY A 376 5.05 33.81 41.25
CA GLY A 376 4.97 35.20 41.70
C GLY A 376 6.01 36.16 41.09
N ALA A 377 6.89 35.73 40.19
CA ALA A 377 7.86 36.62 39.55
C ALA A 377 7.17 37.72 38.71
N SER A 378 7.61 38.98 38.87
CA SER A 378 7.24 40.07 37.94
C SER A 378 7.83 39.76 36.56
N VAL A 379 7.04 40.01 35.52
CA VAL A 379 7.45 39.79 34.12
C VAL A 379 7.11 40.98 33.24
N ARG A 380 7.83 41.12 32.14
CA ARG A 380 7.48 42.03 31.05
C ARG A 380 7.18 41.20 29.82
N VAL A 381 5.93 41.27 29.34
CA VAL A 381 5.54 40.60 28.10
C VAL A 381 6.14 41.39 26.93
N SER A 382 7.13 40.80 26.27
CA SER A 382 7.71 41.29 25.02
C SER A 382 6.96 40.69 23.84
N SER A 383 6.82 41.47 22.76
CA SER A 383 6.31 40.92 21.50
C SER A 383 7.30 39.91 20.88
N PRO A 384 6.86 38.95 20.05
CA PRO A 384 7.73 37.90 19.51
C PRO A 384 8.94 38.39 18.71
N GLU A 385 8.90 39.62 18.18
CA GLU A 385 9.96 40.22 17.37
C GLU A 385 11.16 40.73 18.21
N GLU A 386 10.96 40.93 19.51
CA GLU A 386 11.92 41.57 20.42
C GLU A 386 12.63 40.58 21.36
N ALA A 387 12.36 39.27 21.22
CA ALA A 387 12.88 38.19 22.04
C ALA A 387 13.90 37.27 21.30
N ASP A 388 14.61 37.81 20.32
CA ASP A 388 15.70 37.11 19.63
C ASP A 388 16.89 36.88 20.59
N PRO A 389 17.27 35.63 20.92
CA PRO A 389 18.39 35.35 21.83
C PRO A 389 19.74 35.84 21.27
N ALA A 390 19.88 36.08 19.96
CA ALA A 390 21.10 36.64 19.39
C ALA A 390 21.36 38.10 19.82
N LYS A 391 20.31 38.86 20.22
CA LYS A 391 20.43 40.27 20.65
C LYS A 391 20.75 40.44 22.14
N LEU A 392 20.78 39.36 22.92
CA LEU A 392 21.09 39.36 24.36
C LEU A 392 22.52 38.91 24.69
N ALA A 393 23.32 38.54 23.68
CA ALA A 393 24.74 38.25 23.84
C ALA A 393 25.56 39.56 23.83
N VAL A 394 26.12 39.94 24.98
CA VAL A 394 27.08 41.05 25.07
C VAL A 394 28.38 40.65 24.36
N PRO A 395 28.88 41.42 23.36
CA PRO A 395 30.17 41.13 22.76
C PRO A 395 31.29 41.38 23.78
N ILE A 396 32.12 40.37 24.02
CA ILE A 396 33.36 40.53 24.79
C ILE A 396 34.31 41.36 23.92
N ALA A 397 34.56 42.60 24.32
CA ALA A 397 35.48 43.49 23.62
C ALA A 397 36.93 43.04 23.87
N GLU A 398 37.56 42.42 22.87
CA GLU A 398 38.99 42.12 22.88
C GLU A 398 39.77 43.37 22.47
N ALA A 399 40.52 43.97 23.40
CA ALA A 399 41.16 45.27 23.22
C ALA A 399 42.71 45.18 23.15
N GLY A 400 43.24 45.32 21.93
CA GLY A 400 44.65 45.62 21.64
C GLY A 400 45.60 44.41 21.57
N GLY A 401 46.53 44.30 20.62
CA GLY A 401 46.88 45.18 19.48
C GLY A 401 48.39 45.23 19.25
N GLY A 402 48.89 45.07 18.02
CA GLY A 402 50.36 45.11 17.79
C GLY A 402 50.93 44.63 16.45
N LYS A 403 50.72 45.41 15.39
CA LYS A 403 51.52 45.57 14.14
C LYS A 403 52.69 44.60 13.79
N HIS A 404 52.59 44.07 12.56
CA HIS A 404 53.66 43.83 11.55
C HIS A 404 54.95 43.05 11.93
N HIS A 405 55.24 41.97 11.18
CA HIS A 405 56.36 41.99 10.20
C HIS A 405 56.27 40.87 9.14
N LYS A 406 57.01 41.07 8.04
CA LYS A 406 57.02 40.26 6.81
C LYS A 406 58.18 39.24 6.88
N GLY A 407 57.95 37.95 6.68
CA GLY A 407 59.02 36.94 6.75
C GLY A 407 58.67 35.61 6.06
N LYS A 408 59.56 35.11 5.20
CA LYS A 408 59.45 33.81 4.50
C LYS A 408 59.90 32.64 5.39
N HIS A 409 59.60 31.44 4.90
CA HIS A 409 60.14 30.11 5.25
C HIS A 409 59.31 29.26 6.21
N GLY A 410 58.57 28.30 5.63
CA GLY A 410 58.09 27.14 6.35
C GLY A 410 59.10 25.98 6.27
N PRO A 411 59.31 25.21 7.36
CA PRO A 411 60.01 23.93 7.32
C PRO A 411 59.04 22.75 7.25
N LYS A 412 59.52 21.68 6.61
CA LYS A 412 58.85 20.41 6.32
C LYS A 412 59.04 19.41 7.49
N PRO A 413 58.05 18.57 7.85
CA PRO A 413 58.27 17.46 8.79
C PRO A 413 59.08 16.31 8.14
N PRO A 414 59.87 15.54 8.91
CA PRO A 414 60.80 14.53 8.38
C PRO A 414 60.19 13.14 8.12
N THR A 415 60.95 12.34 7.37
CA THR A 415 60.56 11.03 6.80
C THR A 415 61.11 9.83 7.57
N ALA A 416 60.34 8.73 7.64
CA ALA A 416 60.84 7.35 7.57
C ALA A 416 59.72 6.50 6.91
N ALA A 417 59.81 6.01 5.67
CA ALA A 417 60.74 5.03 5.05
C ALA A 417 60.13 3.60 5.02
N ALA A 418 60.01 3.05 3.81
CA ALA A 418 59.25 1.84 3.40
C ALA A 418 60.14 0.56 3.43
N PRO A 419 59.89 -0.59 2.70
CA PRO A 419 58.93 -0.96 1.61
C PRO A 419 58.03 -2.19 1.97
N ALA A 420 57.30 -2.93 1.10
CA ALA A 420 57.26 -3.06 -0.36
C ALA A 420 55.90 -3.57 -0.94
N ALA A 421 55.94 -4.03 -2.21
CA ALA A 421 54.97 -4.78 -3.04
C ALA A 421 54.22 -5.95 -2.35
N GLY A 422 53.07 -6.48 -2.80
CA GLY A 422 52.34 -6.55 -4.09
C GLY A 422 51.47 -7.83 -4.02
N THR A 423 50.42 -8.15 -4.80
CA THR A 423 49.97 -7.78 -6.16
C THR A 423 48.46 -8.12 -6.30
N ALA A 424 47.79 -7.64 -7.37
CA ALA A 424 46.36 -7.83 -7.66
C ALA A 424 45.94 -9.28 -8.04
N PRO A 425 44.63 -9.63 -7.98
CA PRO A 425 44.11 -10.98 -8.26
C PRO A 425 43.67 -11.19 -9.73
N PRO A 426 43.71 -12.43 -10.26
CA PRO A 426 43.09 -12.81 -11.54
C PRO A 426 41.78 -13.60 -11.39
N GLU A 427 40.98 -13.61 -12.47
CA GLU A 427 39.72 -14.35 -12.64
C GLU A 427 39.91 -15.87 -12.92
N PRO A 428 38.84 -16.70 -12.89
CA PRO A 428 38.96 -18.11 -12.57
C PRO A 428 39.15 -19.06 -13.76
N GLY A 429 39.90 -20.15 -13.52
CA GLY A 429 40.01 -21.29 -14.44
C GLY A 429 40.24 -22.61 -13.69
N HIS A 430 39.35 -23.57 -13.93
CA HIS A 430 39.45 -25.02 -13.71
C HIS A 430 40.30 -25.58 -12.55
N ALA A 431 39.64 -26.26 -11.60
CA ALA A 431 40.29 -27.23 -10.71
C ALA A 431 39.56 -28.59 -10.75
N LYS A 432 40.32 -29.63 -11.12
CA LYS A 432 39.99 -31.05 -10.98
C LYS A 432 40.96 -31.63 -9.94
N PRO A 433 40.53 -32.47 -8.98
CA PRO A 433 41.48 -33.25 -8.17
C PRO A 433 41.68 -34.68 -8.74
N THR A 434 42.87 -35.21 -8.47
CA THR A 434 43.38 -36.55 -8.82
C THR A 434 42.93 -37.59 -7.79
N ALA A 435 42.32 -38.72 -8.17
CA ALA A 435 42.91 -39.98 -8.66
C ALA A 435 43.27 -41.01 -7.55
N SER A 436 42.65 -42.19 -7.63
CA SER A 436 43.09 -43.48 -7.08
C SER A 436 42.59 -44.59 -8.03
N GLU A 437 43.27 -45.73 -8.08
CA GLU A 437 43.32 -46.62 -9.25
C GLU A 437 42.27 -47.74 -9.30
N ALA A 438 41.80 -48.09 -10.51
CA ALA A 438 41.64 -49.48 -11.00
C ALA A 438 41.27 -49.55 -12.51
N LYS A 439 41.71 -50.61 -13.21
CA LYS A 439 41.51 -50.91 -14.66
C LYS A 439 40.03 -51.25 -14.97
N THR A 440 39.48 -51.20 -16.21
CA THR A 440 39.94 -51.88 -17.45
C THR A 440 39.10 -51.49 -18.70
N LYS A 441 39.72 -51.36 -19.91
CA LYS A 441 39.21 -51.38 -21.33
C LYS A 441 37.93 -50.57 -21.72
N ALA A 442 37.92 -49.63 -22.70
CA ALA A 442 38.25 -49.68 -24.15
C ALA A 442 37.19 -50.43 -25.01
N ASP A 443 36.75 -50.00 -26.21
CA ASP A 443 36.88 -48.74 -27.00
C ASP A 443 35.80 -48.72 -28.12
N ALA A 444 35.67 -47.65 -28.93
CA ALA A 444 34.71 -47.55 -30.06
C ALA A 444 35.25 -46.67 -31.22
N PRO A 445 34.57 -46.46 -32.38
CA PRO A 445 33.53 -47.23 -33.10
C PRO A 445 34.11 -47.72 -34.49
N PRO A 446 33.78 -47.27 -35.75
CA PRO A 446 32.52 -46.85 -36.39
C PRO A 446 32.21 -47.35 -37.85
N ALA A 447 30.92 -47.29 -38.21
CA ALA A 447 30.33 -46.92 -39.53
C ALA A 447 30.24 -47.88 -40.75
N ARG A 448 29.24 -47.55 -41.60
CA ARG A 448 28.82 -48.10 -42.93
C ARG A 448 28.00 -49.40 -42.91
N ALA A 449 27.08 -49.68 -43.83
CA ALA A 449 26.28 -48.87 -44.79
C ALA A 449 25.24 -49.80 -45.47
N SER A 450 24.22 -49.24 -46.16
CA SER A 450 23.43 -49.92 -47.23
C SER A 450 22.53 -51.11 -46.82
N ASP A 451 21.45 -51.49 -47.53
CA ASP A 451 20.56 -50.86 -48.53
C ASP A 451 19.36 -51.83 -48.77
N LEU A 452 18.32 -51.40 -49.52
CA LEU A 452 17.30 -52.21 -50.24
C LEU A 452 16.25 -53.05 -49.46
N GLY A 453 15.02 -53.09 -50.00
CA GLY A 453 14.23 -54.34 -50.01
C GLY A 453 12.75 -54.35 -49.58
N THR A 454 11.87 -53.60 -50.25
CA THR A 454 10.43 -53.97 -50.42
C THR A 454 10.30 -55.17 -51.40
N PRO A 455 9.10 -55.74 -51.73
CA PRO A 455 7.73 -55.61 -51.17
C PRO A 455 6.94 -56.97 -51.08
N ILE A 456 5.59 -56.89 -51.00
CA ILE A 456 4.55 -57.80 -51.58
C ILE A 456 3.82 -58.84 -50.67
N GLU A 457 2.48 -58.85 -50.88
CA GLU A 457 1.38 -59.84 -50.67
C GLU A 457 1.68 -61.19 -49.97
N ALA A 458 0.75 -61.83 -49.25
CA ALA A 458 -0.64 -62.14 -49.63
C ALA A 458 -1.43 -62.79 -48.47
N SER A 459 -2.75 -62.96 -48.67
CA SER A 459 -3.61 -64.07 -48.19
C SER A 459 -3.37 -64.68 -46.79
N GLY A 460 -4.33 -64.71 -45.88
CA GLY A 460 -5.70 -65.22 -46.09
C GLY A 460 -6.05 -66.17 -44.91
N PRO A 461 -7.33 -66.49 -44.66
CA PRO A 461 -7.80 -66.84 -43.31
C PRO A 461 -7.74 -68.34 -42.98
N GLY A 462 -7.72 -68.65 -41.67
CA GLY A 462 -7.87 -70.01 -41.12
C GLY A 462 -8.49 -69.98 -39.72
N GLN A 463 -9.66 -70.61 -39.57
CA GLN A 463 -10.48 -70.63 -38.35
C GLN A 463 -10.36 -72.01 -37.66
N GLY A 464 -10.31 -72.08 -36.34
CA GLY A 464 -10.21 -73.36 -35.62
C GLY A 464 -10.05 -73.29 -34.10
N ASP A 465 -11.16 -73.15 -33.39
CA ASP A 465 -11.38 -73.77 -32.06
C ASP A 465 -11.62 -75.30 -32.25
N PRO A 466 -11.76 -76.17 -31.20
CA PRO A 466 -11.89 -75.91 -29.76
C PRO A 466 -11.06 -76.84 -28.82
N ALA A 467 -11.13 -76.60 -27.51
CA ALA A 467 -10.91 -77.63 -26.47
C ALA A 467 -11.77 -77.36 -25.21
N VAL A 468 -12.05 -78.42 -24.43
CA VAL A 468 -13.13 -78.49 -23.40
C VAL A 468 -12.54 -78.94 -22.06
N GLN A 469 -13.35 -78.85 -20.98
CA GLN A 469 -13.25 -79.52 -19.65
C GLN A 469 -12.59 -78.69 -18.52
N ALA A 470 -13.00 -78.79 -17.24
CA ALA A 470 -14.26 -79.27 -16.63
C ALA A 470 -14.27 -78.93 -15.10
N ALA A 471 -15.47 -78.92 -14.48
CA ALA A 471 -15.78 -79.35 -13.10
C ALA A 471 -15.07 -78.69 -11.87
N GLU A 472 -15.62 -78.63 -10.64
CA GLU A 472 -16.98 -78.81 -10.07
C GLU A 472 -17.01 -78.26 -8.62
N ALA A 473 -18.22 -77.96 -8.10
CA ALA A 473 -18.63 -77.90 -6.67
C ALA A 473 -17.85 -77.01 -5.65
N GLY A 474 -18.46 -76.39 -4.62
CA GLY A 474 -19.89 -76.25 -4.29
C GLY A 474 -20.13 -75.75 -2.85
N GLU A 475 -21.25 -75.06 -2.63
CA GLU A 475 -22.00 -74.91 -1.36
C GLU A 475 -21.55 -73.92 -0.22
N ARG A 476 -22.51 -73.04 0.18
CA ARG A 476 -22.88 -72.54 1.55
C ARG A 476 -22.80 -71.03 1.91
N ALA A 477 -24.02 -70.47 2.05
CA ALA A 477 -24.55 -69.63 3.16
C ALA A 477 -24.08 -68.16 3.39
N ALA A 478 -25.08 -67.30 3.67
CA ALA A 478 -24.97 -65.88 4.07
C ALA A 478 -25.05 -65.69 5.62
N PRO A 479 -24.77 -64.49 6.20
CA PRO A 479 -25.88 -63.59 6.60
C PRO A 479 -25.59 -62.05 6.77
N GLY A 480 -26.65 -61.21 6.77
CA GLY A 480 -26.78 -59.88 7.46
C GLY A 480 -25.93 -58.67 7.01
N SER A 481 -26.23 -57.39 7.31
CA SER A 481 -27.41 -56.70 7.90
C SER A 481 -27.33 -55.16 7.65
N GLU A 482 -28.48 -54.45 7.46
CA GLU A 482 -28.75 -53.05 7.94
C GLU A 482 -28.00 -51.84 7.27
N ALA A 483 -28.51 -50.61 7.04
CA ALA A 483 -29.78 -49.89 7.33
C ALA A 483 -30.14 -48.82 6.25
N ALA A 484 -31.30 -48.14 6.38
CA ALA A 484 -31.85 -47.12 5.46
C ALA A 484 -31.63 -45.63 5.89
N PRO A 485 -32.18 -44.61 5.19
CA PRO A 485 -33.52 -44.09 5.53
C PRO A 485 -34.42 -43.67 4.32
N ARG A 486 -35.63 -43.11 4.60
CA ARG A 486 -36.81 -43.00 3.70
C ARG A 486 -37.29 -41.57 3.37
N ALA A 487 -37.88 -41.43 2.17
CA ALA A 487 -39.13 -40.68 1.78
C ALA A 487 -39.30 -39.16 2.10
N PRO A 488 -40.19 -38.45 1.36
CA PRO A 488 -41.63 -38.44 1.72
C PRO A 488 -42.62 -38.58 0.53
N GLU A 489 -43.91 -38.73 0.86
CA GLU A 489 -45.03 -39.10 -0.03
C GLU A 489 -46.08 -37.97 -0.17
N ALA A 490 -47.06 -38.12 -1.09
CA ALA A 490 -48.08 -37.11 -1.44
C ALA A 490 -49.48 -37.39 -0.84
N ILE A 491 -50.35 -36.37 -0.74
CA ILE A 491 -51.79 -36.52 -0.43
C ILE A 491 -52.66 -35.61 -1.32
N LEU A 492 -53.76 -36.17 -1.83
CA LEU A 492 -54.84 -35.54 -2.61
C LEU A 492 -56.04 -35.16 -1.72
N GLN A 493 -56.76 -34.07 -2.03
CA GLN A 493 -58.24 -34.00 -1.90
C GLN A 493 -58.92 -32.82 -2.65
N ARG A 494 -60.26 -32.83 -2.68
CA ARG A 494 -61.15 -32.25 -3.73
C ARG A 494 -61.54 -30.76 -3.59
N ALA A 495 -61.99 -30.18 -4.71
CA ALA A 495 -62.69 -28.89 -4.83
C ALA A 495 -64.18 -28.93 -4.41
N PRO A 496 -64.89 -27.79 -4.37
CA PRO A 496 -65.81 -27.47 -5.49
C PRO A 496 -65.86 -25.97 -5.92
N ALA A 497 -66.77 -25.64 -6.85
CA ALA A 497 -66.75 -24.46 -7.71
C ALA A 497 -67.66 -23.26 -7.30
N SER A 498 -67.44 -22.09 -7.91
CA SER A 498 -68.48 -21.09 -8.28
C SER A 498 -67.96 -20.08 -9.32
N ALA A 499 -68.88 -19.41 -10.03
CA ALA A 499 -68.69 -18.80 -11.36
C ALA A 499 -68.47 -17.25 -11.38
N PRO A 500 -68.10 -16.65 -12.53
CA PRO A 500 -67.88 -15.20 -12.67
C PRO A 500 -69.07 -14.42 -13.27
N GLY A 501 -69.12 -13.11 -13.02
CA GLY A 501 -70.01 -12.12 -13.66
C GLY A 501 -69.74 -10.71 -13.08
N GLN A 502 -70.14 -9.59 -13.67
CA GLN A 502 -70.69 -9.30 -15.01
C GLN A 502 -70.53 -7.78 -15.29
N ALA A 503 -70.64 -7.31 -16.54
CA ALA A 503 -70.58 -5.87 -16.89
C ALA A 503 -71.86 -5.08 -16.49
N PRO A 504 -71.83 -3.72 -16.48
CA PRO A 504 -72.23 -2.90 -17.65
C PRO A 504 -71.30 -1.67 -17.88
N ALA A 505 -71.02 -1.15 -19.10
CA ALA A 505 -71.83 -0.65 -20.23
C ALA A 505 -72.33 0.80 -20.08
N SER A 506 -71.80 1.73 -20.90
CA SER A 506 -72.31 3.06 -21.37
C SER A 506 -71.11 3.89 -21.94
N GLU A 507 -70.82 3.90 -23.25
CA GLU A 507 -71.37 4.74 -24.34
C GLU A 507 -70.43 5.93 -24.74
N PRO A 508 -70.54 6.51 -25.96
CA PRO A 508 -69.35 6.82 -26.77
C PRO A 508 -69.01 8.31 -26.97
N GLY A 509 -67.77 8.59 -27.42
CA GLY A 509 -67.30 9.92 -27.82
C GLY A 509 -66.42 9.90 -29.07
N THR A 510 -66.96 10.41 -30.19
CA THR A 510 -66.28 10.52 -31.49
C THR A 510 -65.29 11.68 -31.52
N GLY A 511 -64.09 11.50 -32.09
CA GLY A 511 -63.11 12.58 -32.29
C GLY A 511 -61.96 12.20 -33.22
N ALA A 512 -61.87 12.87 -34.38
CA ALA A 512 -60.89 12.62 -35.44
C ALA A 512 -59.55 13.38 -35.21
N PRO A 513 -58.45 13.01 -35.91
CA PRO A 513 -57.13 13.62 -35.71
C PRO A 513 -56.88 14.84 -36.63
N ALA A 514 -56.17 15.86 -36.12
CA ALA A 514 -55.28 16.76 -36.89
C ALA A 514 -54.62 17.84 -36.02
N ARG A 515 -53.30 17.77 -35.81
CA ARG A 515 -52.30 18.76 -36.30
C ARG A 515 -50.89 18.37 -35.93
#